data_AF-A0A7X9ZRM8-F1
#
_entry.id   AF-A0A7X9ZRM8-F1
#
_cell.length_a   1.000
_cell.length_b   1.000
_cell.length_c   1.000
_cell.angle_alpha   90.00
_cell.angle_beta   90.00
_cell.angle_gamma   90.00
#
_symmetry.space_group_name_H-M   'P 1'
#
loop_
_entity.id
_entity.type
_entity.pdbx_description
1 polymer ?
#
loop_
_entity_poly.entity_id
_entity_poly.type
_entity_poly.pdbx_seq_one_letter_code
_entity_poly.pdbx_strand_id
1 'polypeptide(L)' 'MSLRLILSVEALEPRLSGIGRYNWALASRVANIAGVDEVRFWRGGHCIADPAALLDAGRGPPRA' A
#
# COMPACT_ATOMS: atom_id res chain seq x y z
N MET A 1 15.11 4.12 -19.44
CA MET A 1 14.62 5.20 -18.55
C MET A 1 14.23 4.55 -17.24
N SER A 2 14.58 5.18 -16.12
CA SER A 2 14.29 4.70 -14.77
C SER A 2 13.10 5.48 -14.22
N LEU A 3 12.00 4.83 -13.92
CA LEU A 3 10.81 5.43 -13.32
C LEU A 3 10.86 5.25 -11.79
N ARG A 4 10.60 6.32 -11.04
CA ARG A 4 10.45 6.27 -9.58
C ARG A 4 9.04 6.68 -9.22
N LEU A 5 8.38 5.89 -8.38
CA LEU A 5 6.96 6.03 -8.08
C LEU A 5 6.73 6.22 -6.58
N ILE A 6 5.75 7.05 -6.24
CA ILE A 6 5.17 7.14 -4.90
C ILE A 6 3.69 6.79 -5.03
N LEU A 7 3.25 5.77 -4.30
CA LEU A 7 1.86 5.33 -4.28
C LEU A 7 1.19 5.71 -2.97
N SER A 8 0.06 6.41 -3.06
CA SER A 8 -0.82 6.66 -1.92
C SER A 8 -1.69 5.43 -1.66
N VAL A 9 -1.61 4.88 -0.45
CA VAL A 9 -2.27 3.61 -0.07
C VAL A 9 -3.39 3.79 0.96
N GLU A 10 -3.97 5.00 1.04
CA GLU A 10 -5.08 5.33 1.96
C GLU A 10 -6.27 4.36 1.84
N ALA A 11 -6.53 3.88 0.63
CA ALA A 11 -7.68 3.00 0.37
C ALA A 11 -7.52 1.56 0.89
N LEU A 12 -6.36 1.20 1.48
CA LEU A 12 -6.15 -0.11 2.08
C LEU A 12 -6.86 -0.26 3.45
N GLU A 13 -7.25 0.85 4.08
CA GLU A 13 -7.99 0.88 5.33
C GLU A 13 -9.32 1.67 5.21
N PRO A 14 -10.28 1.47 6.15
CA PRO A 14 -10.32 0.47 7.23
C PRO A 14 -10.86 -0.89 6.75
N ARG A 15 -11.33 -0.99 5.51
CA ARG A 15 -11.82 -2.23 4.90
C ARG A 15 -11.46 -2.25 3.41
N LEU A 16 -10.97 -3.40 2.94
CA LEU A 16 -10.76 -3.72 1.53
C LEU A 16 -12.08 -3.66 0.74
N SER A 17 -12.50 -2.44 0.40
CA SER A 17 -13.53 -2.17 -0.60
C SER A 17 -13.01 -2.59 -1.99
N GLY A 18 -13.85 -2.50 -3.03
CA GLY A 18 -13.39 -2.73 -4.41
C GLY A 18 -12.17 -1.88 -4.78
N ILE A 19 -12.15 -0.62 -4.33
CA ILE A 19 -11.03 0.32 -4.53
C ILE A 19 -9.79 -0.14 -3.74
N GLY A 20 -9.97 -0.61 -2.49
CA GLY A 20 -8.86 -1.13 -1.69
C GLY A 20 -8.19 -2.35 -2.33
N ARG A 21 -8.97 -3.28 -2.89
CA ARG A 21 -8.43 -4.47 -3.58
C ARG A 21 -7.63 -4.09 -4.83
N TYR A 22 -8.11 -3.12 -5.59
CA TYR A 22 -7.37 -2.59 -6.73
C TYR A 22 -6.07 -1.91 -6.28
N ASN A 23 -6.13 -1.06 -5.25
CA ASN A 23 -4.94 -0.37 -4.74
C ASN A 23 -3.90 -1.38 -4.22
N TRP A 24 -4.35 -2.43 -3.53
CA TRP A 24 -3.48 -3.55 -3.12
C TRP A 24 -2.87 -4.27 -4.33
N ALA A 25 -3.67 -4.57 -5.35
CA ALA A 25 -3.20 -5.25 -6.55
C ALA A 25 -2.15 -4.42 -7.31
N LEU A 26 -2.27 -3.10 -7.29
CA LEU A 26 -1.31 -2.17 -7.86
C LEU A 26 -0.04 -2.11 -7.00
N ALA A 27 -0.16 -1.83 -5.70
CA ALA A 27 0.94 -1.69 -4.77
C ALA A 27 1.84 -2.93 -4.71
N SER A 28 1.25 -4.13 -4.80
CA SER A 28 1.96 -5.41 -4.76
C SER A 28 2.67 -5.79 -6.07
N ARG A 29 2.33 -5.16 -7.20
CA ARG A 29 2.87 -5.55 -8.53
C ARG A 29 3.71 -4.49 -9.20
N VAL A 30 3.50 -3.21 -8.88
CA VAL A 30 4.12 -2.09 -9.60
C VAL A 30 5.65 -2.14 -9.53
N ALA A 31 6.23 -2.64 -8.43
CA ALA A 31 7.67 -2.77 -8.26
C ALA A 31 8.31 -3.80 -9.23
N ASN A 32 7.50 -4.70 -9.80
CA ASN A 32 7.95 -5.72 -10.75
C ASN A 32 7.79 -5.29 -12.22
N ILE A 33 7.30 -4.08 -12.48
CA ILE A 33 7.14 -3.58 -13.85
C ILE A 33 8.51 -3.15 -14.39
N ALA A 34 8.86 -3.64 -15.58
CA ALA A 34 10.10 -3.27 -16.24
C ALA A 34 10.23 -1.74 -16.38
N GLY A 35 11.37 -1.20 -15.95
CA GLY A 35 11.65 0.24 -15.97
C GLY A 35 11.18 1.00 -14.73
N VAL A 36 10.63 0.31 -13.71
CA VAL A 36 10.42 0.88 -12.37
C VAL A 36 11.62 0.56 -11.50
N ASP A 37 12.32 1.60 -11.04
CA ASP A 37 13.54 1.49 -10.25
C ASP A 37 13.26 1.58 -8.74
N GLU A 38 12.22 2.33 -8.35
CA GLU A 38 11.88 2.56 -6.95
C GLU A 38 10.37 2.77 -6.78
N VAL A 39 9.81 2.17 -5.73
CA VAL A 39 8.42 2.37 -5.30
C VAL A 39 8.42 2.68 -3.82
N ARG A 40 7.83 3.81 -3.44
CA ARG A 40 7.57 4.18 -2.05
C ARG A 40 6.09 4.29 -1.79
N PHE A 41 5.67 4.03 -0.56
CA PHE A 41 4.27 4.08 -0.15
C PHE A 41 4.03 5.26 0.77
N TRP A 42 2.92 5.97 0.57
CA TRP A 42 2.53 7.14 1.35
C TRP A 42 1.17 6.91 1.98
N ARG A 43 1.05 7.27 3.26
CA ARG A 43 -0.20 7.21 4.03
C ARG A 43 -0.20 8.32 5.06
N GLY A 44 -1.33 9.00 5.26
CA GLY A 44 -1.56 9.93 6.36
C GLY A 44 -0.45 10.98 6.52
N GLY A 45 0.12 11.47 5.41
CA GLY A 45 1.20 12.46 5.44
C GLY A 45 2.59 11.94 5.75
N HIS A 46 2.84 10.62 5.70
CA HIS A 46 4.17 10.04 5.88
C HIS A 46 4.44 8.84 4.94
N CYS A 47 5.73 8.53 4.73
CA CYS A 47 6.14 7.31 4.03
C CYS A 47 6.00 6.10 4.95
N ILE A 48 5.52 4.98 4.40
CA ILE A 48 5.52 3.67 5.07
C ILE A 48 6.39 2.69 4.30
N ALA A 49 6.98 1.74 5.02
CA ALA A 49 7.87 0.73 4.43
C ALA A 49 7.10 -0.40 3.73
N ASP A 50 6.01 -0.86 4.35
CA ASP A 50 5.23 -1.99 3.86
C ASP A 50 3.72 -1.66 3.90
N PRO A 51 3.04 -1.58 2.74
CA PRO A 51 1.60 -1.33 2.68
C PRO A 51 0.77 -2.56 3.11
N ALA A 52 1.36 -3.76 3.18
CA ALA A 52 0.67 -4.97 3.65
C ALA A 52 0.26 -4.86 5.13
N ALA A 53 1.02 -4.08 5.93
CA ALA A 53 0.70 -3.81 7.32
C ALA A 53 -0.69 -3.15 7.53
N LEU A 54 -1.25 -2.53 6.48
CA LEU A 54 -2.57 -1.91 6.48
C LEU A 54 -3.71 -2.92 6.28
N LEU A 55 -3.40 -4.14 5.80
CA LEU A 55 -4.38 -5.18 5.55
C LEU A 55 -4.77 -5.96 6.81
N ASP A 56 -3.89 -5.97 7.83
CA ASP A 56 -4.03 -6.75 9.06
C ASP A 56 -4.89 -6.07 10.15
N ALA A 57 -5.53 -4.93 9.84
CA ALA A 57 -6.40 -4.18 10.76
C ALA A 57 -7.69 -4.92 11.20
N GLY A 58 -7.79 -6.23 10.96
CA GLY A 58 -8.76 -7.13 11.59
C GLY A 58 -8.40 -7.54 13.02
N ARG A 59 -7.16 -7.31 13.48
CA ARG A 59 -6.81 -7.48 14.90
C ARG A 59 -7.13 -6.19 15.64
N GLY A 60 -8.37 -6.09 16.15
CA GLY A 60 -8.68 -5.10 17.18
C GLY A 60 -7.64 -5.17 18.31
N PRO A 61 -7.41 -4.08 19.08
CA PRO A 61 -6.46 -4.09 20.18
C PRO A 61 -6.74 -5.31 21.09
N PRO A 62 -5.71 -5.98 21.64
CA PRO A 62 -5.92 -7.06 22.60
C PRO A 62 -6.86 -6.52 23.69
N ARG A 63 -8.01 -7.16 23.86
CA ARG A 63 -8.90 -6.86 24.98
C ARG A 63 -8.11 -7.18 26.25
N ALA A 64 -7.79 -6.13 27.01
CA ALA A 64 -7.19 -6.23 28.34
C ALA A 64 -8.12 -6.98 29.30
#